data_AF-A0A1Y3MVQ0-F1
#
_entry.id   AF-A0A1Y3MVQ0-F1
#
_cell.length_a   1.000
_cell.length_b   1.000
_cell.length_c   1.000
_cell.angle_alpha   90.00
_cell.angle_beta   90.00
_cell.angle_gamma   90.00
#
_symmetry.space_group_name_H-M   'P 1'
#
loop_
_entity.id
_entity.type
_entity.pdbx_description
1 polymer ?
#
loop_
_entity_poly.entity_id
_entity_poly.type
_entity_poly.pdbx_seq_one_letter_code
_entity_poly.pdbx_strand_id
1 'polypeptide(L)'
;IVSCAYYEECALNTNYNYDYNESSMANIGEDSSLLIYETLFTNVVGMVGFKAGETSYVTLENCTGVYCYFEDGLIFINTLSDNLGHYKIDGGYFMMMMGSISTIVYVKEIDSRVDVEINFAMFDSCFSVEYGSGIFYSTSFNNLMSLYIRFNDCIFIENSSGLDGPSVSLSTSKAAEPYFSNYEDILEFDPSSFSTNPVKLILTEDSVNSTSLVSGEILLDKIKFHPINDYGNVSEMMKIYTEKSIFFRKLKDIIFFDVGVNDTNNAAVIGHSVSYCYNGICEIPSLKIVGNPGKYKLQLRLITYGYHINFENNIGEVELIIKECNTSRYTYKDIENKGFKSCYEPICSPPCVNGGKCIDNNVCDCSELPYKGALCNEYYKLKRITIIDRIVKIIAFILLFISVTFMALIIIYRNCPEIKAVHILMMVYWILTNNIDIIYDYTNSKNEYSICSYHTSNALW
;
A
#
# COMPACT_ATOMS: atom_id res chain seq x y z
N ILE A 1 19.43 -35.41 -23.16
CA ILE A 1 18.87 -35.32 -21.79
C ILE A 1 17.63 -34.45 -21.91
N VAL A 2 16.43 -34.99 -21.72
CA VAL A 2 15.18 -34.21 -21.80
C VAL A 2 14.83 -33.82 -20.37
N SER A 3 15.20 -32.62 -19.96
CA SER A 3 14.71 -32.04 -18.71
C SER A 3 13.24 -31.65 -18.91
N CYS A 4 12.37 -32.02 -17.96
CA CYS A 4 10.96 -31.62 -17.97
C CYS A 4 10.75 -30.10 -17.86
N ALA A 5 11.81 -29.29 -17.72
CA ALA A 5 11.74 -27.84 -17.52
C ALA A 5 10.91 -27.11 -18.58
N TYR A 6 10.82 -27.65 -19.81
CA TYR A 6 10.11 -26.99 -20.92
C TYR A 6 8.63 -27.37 -21.07
N TYR A 7 8.15 -28.42 -20.39
CA TYR A 7 6.78 -28.90 -20.55
C TYR A 7 6.09 -28.97 -19.18
N GLU A 8 5.14 -28.07 -18.96
CA GLU A 8 4.34 -27.99 -17.73
C GLU A 8 3.64 -29.33 -17.41
N GLU A 9 3.22 -30.07 -18.43
CA GLU A 9 2.67 -31.44 -18.28
C GLU A 9 3.68 -32.46 -17.73
N CYS A 10 4.98 -32.25 -17.95
CA CYS A 10 6.06 -33.12 -17.46
C CYS A 10 6.36 -32.82 -15.99
N ALA A 11 6.34 -31.53 -15.61
CA ALA A 11 6.47 -31.08 -14.22
C ALA A 11 5.27 -31.50 -13.36
N LEU A 12 4.05 -31.44 -13.90
CA LEU A 12 2.83 -31.80 -13.16
C LEU A 12 2.63 -33.31 -12.96
N ASN A 13 3.19 -34.15 -13.83
CA ASN A 13 3.01 -35.61 -13.77
C ASN A 13 4.07 -36.35 -12.94
N THR A 14 5.17 -35.70 -12.57
CA THR A 14 6.25 -36.34 -11.82
C THR A 14 6.16 -36.00 -10.33
N ASN A 15 5.43 -36.82 -9.57
CA ASN A 15 5.45 -36.84 -8.08
C ASN A 15 6.80 -37.29 -7.47
N TYR A 16 7.88 -37.26 -8.26
CA TYR A 16 9.21 -37.62 -7.81
C TYR A 16 9.96 -36.36 -7.41
N ASN A 17 10.35 -36.28 -6.13
CA ASN A 17 11.45 -35.43 -5.65
C ASN A 17 12.76 -35.90 -6.29
N TYR A 18 12.90 -35.75 -7.61
CA TYR A 18 14.22 -35.75 -8.20
C TYR A 18 14.93 -34.51 -7.67
N ASP A 19 16.16 -34.69 -7.20
CA ASP A 19 17.06 -33.58 -6.88
C ASP A 19 17.47 -32.93 -8.21
N TYR A 20 16.52 -32.19 -8.79
CA TYR A 20 16.68 -31.49 -10.07
C TYR A 20 17.95 -30.62 -10.04
N ASN A 21 18.31 -30.15 -8.84
CA ASN A 21 19.47 -29.31 -8.48
C ASN A 21 20.83 -29.80 -8.99
N GLU A 22 20.95 -31.06 -9.42
CA GLU A 22 22.24 -31.62 -9.83
C GLU A 22 22.45 -31.74 -11.33
N SER A 23 21.44 -31.48 -12.18
CA SER A 23 21.61 -31.71 -13.63
C SER A 23 22.66 -30.78 -14.26
N SER A 24 23.71 -31.37 -14.82
CA SER A 24 24.74 -30.66 -15.58
C SER A 24 25.13 -31.42 -16.84
N MET A 25 25.56 -30.71 -17.89
CA MET A 25 26.07 -31.35 -19.10
C MET A 25 27.37 -32.10 -18.83
N ALA A 26 28.27 -31.53 -18.01
CA ALA A 26 29.40 -32.23 -17.44
C ALA A 26 29.67 -31.76 -16.01
N ASN A 27 30.03 -32.69 -15.13
CA ASN A 27 30.48 -32.43 -13.78
C ASN A 27 31.83 -33.15 -13.59
N ILE A 28 32.92 -32.38 -13.57
CA ILE A 28 34.25 -32.92 -13.30
C ILE A 28 34.61 -32.69 -11.83
N GLY A 29 35.15 -33.73 -11.17
CA GLY A 29 35.62 -33.62 -9.79
C GLY A 29 36.85 -32.73 -9.66
N GLU A 30 37.51 -32.76 -8.51
CA GLU A 30 38.77 -32.03 -8.27
C GLU A 30 39.94 -32.56 -9.13
N ASP A 31 41.00 -31.76 -9.29
CA ASP A 31 42.24 -32.10 -9.98
C ASP A 31 42.04 -32.70 -11.40
N SER A 32 41.00 -32.26 -12.10
CA SER A 32 40.56 -32.81 -13.38
C SER A 32 40.61 -31.75 -14.49
N SER A 33 40.74 -32.18 -15.74
CA SER A 33 40.70 -31.29 -16.90
C SER A 33 39.80 -31.85 -17.99
N LEU A 34 38.93 -30.99 -18.52
CA LEU A 34 38.02 -31.28 -19.63
C LEU A 34 38.28 -30.29 -20.75
N LEU A 35 38.79 -30.79 -21.88
CA LEU A 35 38.93 -30.02 -23.12
C LEU A 35 37.85 -30.48 -24.10
N ILE A 36 37.08 -29.53 -24.61
CA ILE A 36 36.11 -29.75 -25.68
C ILE A 36 36.46 -28.82 -26.83
N TYR A 37 36.65 -29.40 -28.01
CA TYR A 37 37.16 -28.72 -29.19
C TYR A 37 36.19 -28.90 -30.36
N GLU A 38 35.92 -27.83 -31.11
CA GLU A 38 35.12 -27.83 -32.35
C GLU A 38 33.79 -28.60 -32.24
N THR A 39 33.12 -28.47 -31.10
CA THR A 39 31.92 -29.26 -30.79
C THR A 39 30.66 -28.42 -30.94
N LEU A 40 29.62 -29.03 -31.49
CA LEU A 40 28.28 -28.45 -31.62
C LEU A 40 27.36 -28.99 -30.51
N PHE A 41 26.96 -28.12 -29.59
CA PHE A 41 25.91 -28.35 -28.61
C PHE A 41 24.58 -27.85 -29.19
N THR A 42 23.59 -28.74 -29.33
CA THR A 42 22.25 -28.37 -29.83
C THR A 42 21.17 -28.94 -28.93
N ASN A 43 20.17 -28.12 -28.61
CA ASN A 43 19.00 -28.53 -27.83
C ASN A 43 19.37 -29.20 -26.49
N VAL A 44 20.46 -28.73 -25.85
CA VAL A 44 20.86 -29.22 -24.53
C VAL A 44 20.06 -28.48 -23.48
N VAL A 45 19.42 -29.23 -22.57
CA VAL A 45 18.64 -28.66 -21.47
C VAL A 45 19.16 -29.24 -20.16
N GLY A 46 19.50 -28.35 -19.21
CA GLY A 46 19.97 -28.73 -17.88
C GLY A 46 19.84 -27.56 -16.90
N MET A 47 20.27 -27.75 -15.65
CA MET A 47 20.38 -26.64 -14.71
C MET A 47 21.66 -25.85 -14.93
N VAL A 48 22.80 -26.54 -15.03
CA VAL A 48 24.10 -25.93 -15.31
C VAL A 48 24.69 -26.56 -16.56
N GLY A 49 25.45 -25.82 -17.35
CA GLY A 49 26.25 -26.43 -18.42
C GLY A 49 27.38 -27.27 -17.83
N PHE A 50 28.38 -26.61 -17.26
CA PHE A 50 29.59 -27.22 -16.74
C PHE A 50 29.76 -26.94 -15.25
N LYS A 51 29.99 -28.01 -14.50
CA LYS A 51 30.44 -27.98 -13.10
C LYS A 51 31.85 -28.54 -13.02
N ALA A 52 32.68 -27.92 -12.18
CA ALA A 52 34.04 -28.34 -11.94
C ALA A 52 34.39 -28.13 -10.47
N GLY A 53 35.03 -29.14 -9.87
CA GLY A 53 35.59 -29.07 -8.52
C GLY A 53 36.76 -28.09 -8.41
N GLU A 54 37.25 -27.90 -7.19
CA GLU A 54 38.44 -27.09 -6.93
C GLU A 54 39.62 -27.59 -7.78
N THR A 55 40.49 -26.68 -8.23
CA THR A 55 41.67 -26.92 -9.10
C THR A 55 41.40 -27.50 -10.50
N SER A 56 40.15 -27.77 -10.85
CA SER A 56 39.81 -28.37 -12.14
C SER A 56 39.58 -27.37 -13.24
N TYR A 57 39.84 -27.77 -14.49
CA TYR A 57 39.78 -26.90 -15.66
C TYR A 57 38.77 -27.40 -16.69
N VAL A 58 37.86 -26.54 -17.12
CA VAL A 58 36.99 -26.78 -18.28
C VAL A 58 37.36 -25.80 -19.38
N THR A 59 37.73 -26.30 -20.55
CA THR A 59 38.12 -25.48 -21.70
C THR A 59 37.27 -25.82 -22.92
N LEU A 60 36.59 -24.82 -23.48
CA LEU A 60 35.81 -24.91 -24.72
C LEU A 60 36.53 -24.13 -25.82
N GLU A 61 36.99 -24.81 -26.85
CA GLU A 61 37.71 -24.19 -27.98
C GLU A 61 36.86 -24.30 -29.25
N ASN A 62 36.57 -23.16 -29.88
CA ASN A 62 35.78 -23.07 -31.12
C ASN A 62 34.46 -23.87 -31.09
N CYS A 63 33.80 -23.88 -29.92
CA CYS A 63 32.55 -24.60 -29.76
C CYS A 63 31.35 -23.74 -30.20
N THR A 64 30.30 -24.42 -30.66
CA THR A 64 29.04 -23.78 -31.05
C THR A 64 27.92 -24.27 -30.15
N GLY A 65 27.21 -23.35 -29.49
CA GLY A 65 26.02 -23.65 -28.71
C GLY A 65 24.78 -23.08 -29.40
N VAL A 66 23.78 -23.92 -29.67
CA VAL A 66 22.53 -23.46 -30.32
C VAL A 66 21.31 -24.03 -29.62
N TYR A 67 20.33 -23.18 -29.31
CA TYR A 67 19.06 -23.59 -28.68
C TYR A 67 19.26 -24.39 -27.39
N CYS A 68 20.27 -24.04 -26.59
CA CYS A 68 20.48 -24.69 -25.30
C CYS A 68 19.83 -23.88 -24.19
N TYR A 69 19.35 -24.56 -23.15
CA TYR A 69 18.74 -23.96 -21.96
C TYR A 69 19.46 -24.43 -20.70
N PHE A 70 19.99 -23.50 -19.92
CA PHE A 70 20.61 -23.76 -18.63
C PHE A 70 20.03 -22.82 -17.57
N GLU A 71 19.30 -23.37 -16.60
CA GLU A 71 18.60 -22.57 -15.57
C GLU A 71 19.53 -21.56 -14.86
N ASP A 72 20.70 -22.04 -14.43
CA ASP A 72 21.76 -21.29 -13.75
C ASP A 72 22.93 -20.93 -14.69
N GLY A 73 22.70 -20.98 -16.01
CA GLY A 73 23.69 -20.64 -17.03
C GLY A 73 24.65 -21.77 -17.43
N LEU A 74 25.39 -21.54 -18.51
CA LEU A 74 26.39 -22.48 -19.03
C LEU A 74 27.50 -22.75 -17.99
N ILE A 75 27.87 -21.73 -17.22
CA ILE A 75 28.85 -21.78 -16.14
C ILE A 75 28.17 -21.21 -14.88
N PHE A 76 28.14 -22.00 -13.81
CA PHE A 76 27.64 -21.57 -12.51
C PHE A 76 28.76 -21.57 -11.48
N ILE A 77 28.96 -20.44 -10.79
CA ILE A 77 30.01 -20.25 -9.79
C ILE A 77 29.37 -20.01 -8.42
N ASN A 78 29.79 -20.80 -7.44
CA ASN A 78 29.41 -20.60 -6.06
C ASN A 78 30.45 -21.23 -5.13
N THR A 79 31.33 -20.41 -4.57
CA THR A 79 32.45 -20.87 -3.73
C THR A 79 32.05 -21.40 -2.35
N LEU A 80 30.76 -21.29 -2.00
CA LEU A 80 30.16 -21.94 -0.83
C LEU A 80 29.71 -23.39 -1.13
N SER A 81 29.86 -23.84 -2.37
CA SER A 81 29.56 -25.20 -2.86
C SER A 81 30.72 -25.74 -3.69
N ASP A 82 30.64 -26.99 -4.15
CA ASP A 82 31.70 -27.66 -4.93
C ASP A 82 31.86 -27.16 -6.39
N ASN A 83 31.36 -25.95 -6.71
CA ASN A 83 31.48 -25.34 -8.03
C ASN A 83 32.64 -24.32 -8.02
N LEU A 84 33.86 -24.85 -7.93
CA LEU A 84 35.10 -24.11 -7.66
C LEU A 84 36.11 -24.15 -8.82
N GLY A 85 35.75 -24.73 -9.96
CA GLY A 85 36.69 -24.89 -11.07
C GLY A 85 36.99 -23.61 -11.85
N HIS A 86 37.92 -23.77 -12.78
CA HIS A 86 38.42 -22.76 -13.69
C HIS A 86 37.84 -22.99 -15.08
N TYR A 87 37.35 -21.94 -15.73
CA TYR A 87 36.62 -22.06 -17.00
C TYR A 87 37.27 -21.19 -18.07
N LYS A 88 37.50 -21.77 -19.24
CA LYS A 88 37.98 -21.04 -20.41
C LYS A 88 37.10 -21.31 -21.62
N ILE A 89 36.68 -20.25 -22.30
CA ILE A 89 36.04 -20.31 -23.62
C ILE A 89 36.94 -19.54 -24.58
N ASP A 90 37.45 -20.20 -25.62
CA ASP A 90 38.35 -19.60 -26.61
C ASP A 90 37.73 -19.74 -28.01
N GLY A 91 37.15 -18.64 -28.48
CA GLY A 91 36.32 -18.61 -29.69
C GLY A 91 34.94 -19.24 -29.48
N GLY A 92 34.21 -19.37 -30.59
CA GLY A 92 32.92 -20.05 -30.62
C GLY A 92 31.73 -19.14 -30.92
N TYR A 93 30.59 -19.77 -31.19
CA TYR A 93 29.33 -19.09 -31.52
C TYR A 93 28.17 -19.65 -30.70
N PHE A 94 27.58 -18.79 -29.88
CA PHE A 94 26.53 -19.14 -28.94
C PHE A 94 25.25 -18.39 -29.34
N MET A 95 24.33 -19.10 -29.98
CA MET A 95 23.12 -18.54 -30.57
C MET A 95 21.87 -19.06 -29.89
N MET A 96 20.96 -18.15 -29.51
CA MET A 96 19.69 -18.50 -28.86
C MET A 96 19.89 -19.42 -27.66
N MET A 97 20.95 -19.14 -26.90
CA MET A 97 21.16 -19.76 -25.60
C MET A 97 20.17 -19.12 -24.62
N MET A 98 19.64 -19.92 -23.71
CA MET A 98 18.61 -19.51 -22.77
C MET A 98 19.04 -19.85 -21.36
N GLY A 99 18.66 -19.01 -20.40
CA GLY A 99 18.73 -19.36 -18.99
C GLY A 99 17.55 -18.83 -18.20
N SER A 100 17.40 -19.26 -16.95
CA SER A 100 16.39 -18.64 -16.08
C SER A 100 16.88 -17.27 -15.65
N ILE A 101 18.07 -17.21 -15.07
CA ILE A 101 18.63 -15.99 -14.48
C ILE A 101 19.77 -15.44 -15.33
N SER A 102 20.63 -16.31 -15.86
CA SER A 102 21.68 -15.92 -16.80
C SER A 102 21.92 -17.02 -17.81
N THR A 103 22.41 -16.65 -18.99
CA THR A 103 22.60 -17.62 -20.07
C THR A 103 23.99 -18.24 -20.04
N ILE A 104 25.05 -17.45 -19.80
CA ILE A 104 26.43 -17.90 -19.96
C ILE A 104 27.12 -18.06 -18.61
N VAL A 105 27.16 -17.01 -17.79
CA VAL A 105 27.83 -17.07 -16.48
C VAL A 105 26.92 -16.53 -15.39
N TYR A 106 26.63 -17.36 -14.39
CA TYR A 106 25.96 -16.95 -13.16
C TYR A 106 26.89 -17.12 -11.96
N VAL A 107 27.09 -16.04 -11.21
CA VAL A 107 27.95 -16.03 -10.01
C VAL A 107 27.14 -15.73 -8.76
N LYS A 108 27.01 -16.73 -7.90
CA LYS A 108 26.38 -16.55 -6.59
C LYS A 108 27.35 -16.00 -5.54
N GLU A 109 28.55 -16.57 -5.48
CA GLU A 109 29.66 -16.20 -4.60
C GLU A 109 30.98 -16.50 -5.31
N ILE A 110 32.00 -15.65 -5.15
CA ILE A 110 33.32 -15.80 -5.81
C ILE A 110 34.45 -15.44 -4.85
N ASP A 111 35.59 -16.10 -5.02
CA ASP A 111 36.87 -15.77 -4.38
C ASP A 111 38.03 -16.12 -5.33
N SER A 112 39.26 -16.04 -4.84
CA SER A 112 40.47 -16.22 -5.65
C SER A 112 40.72 -17.63 -6.18
N ARG A 113 39.91 -18.62 -5.81
CA ARG A 113 40.05 -20.01 -6.25
C ARG A 113 39.40 -20.28 -7.60
N VAL A 114 38.57 -19.37 -8.10
CA VAL A 114 37.84 -19.52 -9.36
C VAL A 114 38.35 -18.48 -10.37
N ASP A 115 38.44 -18.86 -11.64
CA ASP A 115 38.56 -17.91 -12.74
C ASP A 115 37.73 -18.35 -13.96
N VAL A 116 37.30 -17.35 -14.72
CA VAL A 116 36.56 -17.51 -15.97
C VAL A 116 37.16 -16.57 -17.01
N GLU A 117 37.68 -17.14 -18.08
CA GLU A 117 38.24 -16.40 -19.20
C GLU A 117 37.49 -16.74 -20.49
N ILE A 118 36.84 -15.75 -21.09
CA ILE A 118 36.08 -15.89 -22.33
C ILE A 118 36.71 -14.98 -23.38
N ASN A 119 37.28 -15.58 -24.41
CA ASN A 119 38.04 -14.91 -25.46
C ASN A 119 37.36 -15.10 -26.81
N PHE A 120 37.24 -14.04 -27.60
CA PHE A 120 36.83 -14.09 -29.02
C PHE A 120 35.50 -14.82 -29.30
N ALA A 121 34.60 -14.90 -28.31
CA ALA A 121 33.32 -15.57 -28.45
C ALA A 121 32.24 -14.61 -28.96
N MET A 122 31.30 -15.13 -29.74
CA MET A 122 30.12 -14.39 -30.20
C MET A 122 28.86 -14.93 -29.54
N PHE A 123 28.12 -14.05 -28.88
CA PHE A 123 26.85 -14.32 -28.22
C PHE A 123 25.73 -13.58 -28.93
N ASP A 124 24.83 -14.35 -29.55
CA ASP A 124 23.80 -13.85 -30.44
C ASP A 124 22.42 -14.31 -29.96
N SER A 125 21.54 -13.34 -29.71
CA SER A 125 20.15 -13.61 -29.31
C SER A 125 20.05 -14.48 -28.04
N CYS A 126 21.03 -14.39 -27.13
CA CYS A 126 21.01 -15.06 -25.84
C CYS A 126 20.04 -14.35 -24.90
N PHE A 127 19.23 -15.12 -24.15
CA PHE A 127 18.25 -14.50 -23.25
C PHE A 127 18.02 -15.24 -21.93
N SER A 128 17.92 -14.48 -20.84
CA SER A 128 17.38 -14.97 -19.57
C SER A 128 15.86 -14.79 -19.53
N VAL A 129 15.14 -15.75 -18.94
CA VAL A 129 13.66 -15.73 -18.86
C VAL A 129 13.16 -14.90 -17.68
N GLU A 130 13.82 -15.01 -16.54
CA GLU A 130 13.48 -14.34 -15.30
C GLU A 130 14.31 -13.05 -15.10
N TYR A 131 14.38 -12.57 -13.86
CA TYR A 131 15.22 -11.44 -13.48
C TYR A 131 16.69 -11.84 -13.52
N GLY A 132 17.47 -11.17 -14.35
CA GLY A 132 18.91 -11.37 -14.41
C GLY A 132 19.54 -10.60 -15.57
N SER A 133 20.33 -11.29 -16.40
CA SER A 133 20.93 -10.68 -17.58
C SER A 133 21.16 -11.68 -18.71
N GLY A 134 21.17 -11.18 -19.94
CA GLY A 134 21.35 -11.99 -21.13
C GLY A 134 22.64 -12.82 -21.15
N ILE A 135 23.76 -12.33 -20.58
CA ILE A 135 25.05 -13.05 -20.64
C ILE A 135 25.62 -13.34 -19.25
N PHE A 136 25.73 -12.32 -18.40
CA PHE A 136 26.40 -12.42 -17.10
C PHE A 136 25.49 -11.89 -15.98
N TYR A 137 25.28 -12.69 -14.94
CA TYR A 137 24.62 -12.23 -13.73
C TYR A 137 25.44 -12.54 -12.48
N SER A 138 25.47 -11.62 -11.53
CA SER A 138 26.00 -11.89 -10.20
C SER A 138 25.15 -11.36 -9.06
N THR A 139 25.03 -12.19 -8.02
CA THR A 139 24.53 -11.80 -6.68
C THR A 139 25.64 -11.60 -5.66
N SER A 140 26.91 -11.73 -6.06
CA SER A 140 28.06 -11.59 -5.18
C SER A 140 28.44 -10.13 -5.01
N PHE A 141 28.69 -9.71 -3.77
CA PHE A 141 29.21 -8.37 -3.45
C PHE A 141 30.73 -8.26 -3.55
N ASN A 142 31.41 -9.31 -3.99
CA ASN A 142 32.86 -9.35 -4.02
C ASN A 142 33.43 -8.46 -5.15
N ASN A 143 34.30 -7.52 -4.78
CA ASN A 143 34.94 -6.59 -5.72
C ASN A 143 36.09 -7.21 -6.53
N LEU A 144 36.38 -8.50 -6.32
CA LEU A 144 37.38 -9.23 -7.07
C LEU A 144 36.89 -9.73 -8.44
N MET A 145 35.61 -9.49 -8.79
CA MET A 145 35.00 -10.03 -10.00
C MET A 145 35.78 -9.70 -11.28
N SER A 146 36.18 -8.43 -11.44
CA SER A 146 36.96 -7.97 -12.61
C SER A 146 38.34 -8.60 -12.73
N LEU A 147 38.90 -9.16 -11.64
CA LEU A 147 40.19 -9.84 -11.67
C LEU A 147 40.08 -11.27 -12.20
N TYR A 148 39.00 -11.95 -11.83
CA TYR A 148 38.82 -13.39 -12.04
C TYR A 148 37.86 -13.74 -13.18
N ILE A 149 36.97 -12.83 -13.59
CA ILE A 149 36.05 -13.05 -14.70
C ILE A 149 36.32 -12.01 -15.78
N ARG A 150 36.67 -12.49 -16.98
CA ARG A 150 37.09 -11.66 -18.10
C ARG A 150 36.42 -12.08 -19.40
N PHE A 151 35.92 -11.09 -20.11
CA PHE A 151 35.44 -11.18 -21.48
C PHE A 151 36.36 -10.36 -22.38
N ASN A 152 37.21 -11.04 -23.15
CA ASN A 152 38.19 -10.42 -24.02
C ASN A 152 37.71 -10.54 -25.48
N ASP A 153 37.49 -9.40 -26.11
CA ASP A 153 37.18 -9.24 -27.53
C ASP A 153 35.97 -10.09 -27.97
N CYS A 154 34.97 -10.14 -27.09
CA CYS A 154 33.71 -10.84 -27.32
C CYS A 154 32.70 -9.94 -28.04
N ILE A 155 31.81 -10.55 -28.81
CA ILE A 155 30.77 -9.85 -29.58
C ILE A 155 29.40 -10.21 -28.98
N PHE A 156 28.59 -9.18 -28.72
CA PHE A 156 27.25 -9.32 -28.12
C PHE A 156 26.20 -8.75 -29.09
N ILE A 157 25.29 -9.58 -29.60
CA ILE A 157 24.29 -9.19 -30.60
C ILE A 157 22.91 -9.58 -30.11
N GLU A 158 22.01 -8.59 -30.02
CA GLU A 158 20.57 -8.80 -29.74
C GLU A 158 20.29 -9.66 -28.50
N ASN A 159 21.20 -9.66 -27.51
CA ASN A 159 20.98 -10.33 -26.24
C ASN A 159 19.92 -9.59 -25.43
N SER A 160 19.20 -10.31 -24.57
CA SER A 160 18.14 -9.69 -23.76
C SER A 160 17.96 -10.40 -22.42
N SER A 161 17.22 -9.78 -21.52
CA SER A 161 16.78 -10.41 -20.28
C SER A 161 15.30 -10.21 -20.11
N GLY A 162 14.65 -11.20 -19.51
CA GLY A 162 13.33 -11.05 -18.94
C GLY A 162 13.29 -9.86 -17.98
N LEU A 163 12.09 -9.30 -17.82
CA LEU A 163 11.80 -8.21 -16.88
C LEU A 163 12.66 -6.96 -17.09
N ASP A 164 13.00 -6.62 -18.35
CA ASP A 164 13.82 -5.47 -18.74
C ASP A 164 15.21 -5.46 -18.07
N GLY A 165 15.79 -6.64 -17.82
CA GLY A 165 17.18 -6.73 -17.39
C GLY A 165 18.18 -6.36 -18.49
N PRO A 166 19.43 -6.06 -18.12
CA PRO A 166 20.45 -5.67 -19.09
C PRO A 166 20.80 -6.82 -20.04
N SER A 167 21.08 -6.49 -21.29
CA SER A 167 21.40 -7.45 -22.35
C SER A 167 22.72 -8.19 -22.13
N VAL A 168 23.69 -7.58 -21.44
CA VAL A 168 25.04 -8.16 -21.24
C VAL A 168 25.32 -8.51 -19.79
N SER A 169 25.27 -7.54 -18.86
CA SER A 169 25.70 -7.79 -17.48
C SER A 169 24.80 -7.14 -16.43
N LEU A 170 24.41 -7.92 -15.43
CA LEU A 170 23.79 -7.45 -14.19
C LEU A 170 24.64 -7.88 -12.99
N SER A 171 25.15 -6.91 -12.23
CA SER A 171 25.97 -7.15 -11.02
C SER A 171 25.39 -6.46 -9.79
N THR A 172 25.86 -6.82 -8.58
CA THR A 172 25.37 -6.16 -7.36
C THR A 172 25.83 -4.71 -7.24
N SER A 173 27.01 -4.40 -7.79
CA SER A 173 27.60 -3.08 -7.83
C SER A 173 28.59 -2.97 -8.98
N LYS A 174 28.99 -1.76 -9.35
CA LYS A 174 29.99 -1.56 -10.41
C LYS A 174 31.34 -2.19 -10.08
N ALA A 175 31.69 -2.26 -8.79
CA ALA A 175 32.93 -2.89 -8.34
C ALA A 175 32.89 -4.43 -8.45
N ALA A 176 31.69 -5.02 -8.46
CA ALA A 176 31.48 -6.45 -8.59
C ALA A 176 31.17 -6.89 -10.04
N GLU A 177 31.42 -6.01 -11.02
CA GLU A 177 31.29 -6.37 -12.44
C GLU A 177 32.53 -7.10 -12.96
N PRO A 178 32.37 -8.02 -13.93
CA PRO A 178 33.49 -8.64 -14.59
C PRO A 178 34.19 -7.67 -15.55
N TYR A 179 35.40 -8.00 -15.96
CA TYR A 179 36.14 -7.21 -16.92
C TYR A 179 35.67 -7.49 -18.35
N PHE A 180 35.41 -6.44 -19.12
CA PHE A 180 35.12 -6.50 -20.56
C PHE A 180 36.15 -5.65 -21.30
N SER A 181 36.90 -6.24 -22.25
CA SER A 181 37.94 -5.48 -22.99
C SER A 181 37.35 -4.40 -23.91
N ASN A 182 36.12 -4.60 -24.39
CA ASN A 182 35.39 -3.72 -25.30
C ASN A 182 34.20 -3.02 -24.62
N TYR A 183 34.31 -2.76 -23.31
CA TYR A 183 33.23 -2.17 -22.50
C TYR A 183 32.62 -0.89 -23.11
N GLU A 184 33.46 0.05 -23.55
CA GLU A 184 33.01 1.33 -24.11
C GLU A 184 32.24 1.15 -25.43
N ASP A 185 32.70 0.23 -26.29
CA ASP A 185 32.04 -0.05 -27.58
C ASP A 185 30.64 -0.64 -27.36
N ILE A 186 30.48 -1.48 -26.33
CA ILE A 186 29.19 -2.06 -25.96
C ILE A 186 28.22 -0.97 -25.48
N LEU A 187 28.68 -0.06 -24.61
CA LEU A 187 27.86 1.05 -24.11
C LEU A 187 27.49 2.06 -25.20
N GLU A 188 28.36 2.29 -26.19
CA GLU A 188 28.05 3.14 -27.34
C GLU A 188 26.91 2.57 -28.18
N PHE A 189 26.88 1.24 -28.34
CA PHE A 189 25.84 0.54 -29.10
C PHE A 189 24.52 0.42 -28.32
N ASP A 190 24.59 0.03 -27.04
CA ASP A 190 23.45 -0.14 -26.15
C ASP A 190 23.79 0.33 -24.73
N PRO A 191 23.37 1.56 -24.35
CA PRO A 191 23.61 2.11 -23.01
C PRO A 191 22.96 1.34 -21.86
N SER A 192 22.01 0.44 -22.17
CA SER A 192 21.33 -0.42 -21.19
C SER A 192 21.95 -1.81 -21.06
N SER A 193 23.04 -2.10 -21.79
CA SER A 193 23.74 -3.39 -21.75
C SER A 193 24.30 -3.76 -20.37
N PHE A 194 24.54 -2.77 -19.51
CA PHE A 194 25.04 -2.95 -18.17
C PHE A 194 24.07 -2.34 -17.17
N SER A 195 23.79 -3.09 -16.11
CA SER A 195 23.05 -2.56 -14.96
C SER A 195 23.60 -3.13 -13.67
N THR A 196 23.33 -2.43 -12.59
CA THR A 196 23.64 -2.91 -11.24
C THR A 196 22.38 -2.94 -10.39
N ASN A 197 22.46 -3.61 -9.24
CA ASN A 197 21.43 -3.52 -8.22
C ASN A 197 21.20 -2.05 -7.84
N PRO A 198 19.96 -1.62 -7.54
CA PRO A 198 19.73 -0.29 -7.03
C PRO A 198 20.54 -0.03 -5.76
N VAL A 199 21.04 1.20 -5.63
CA VAL A 199 21.86 1.62 -4.49
C VAL A 199 21.23 2.74 -3.69
N LYS A 200 20.26 3.46 -4.26
CA LYS A 200 19.52 4.54 -3.59
C LYS A 200 18.17 4.83 -4.24
N LEU A 201 17.34 5.58 -3.52
CA LEU A 201 16.12 6.20 -4.05
C LEU A 201 16.37 7.68 -4.38
N ILE A 202 15.91 8.15 -5.53
CA ILE A 202 15.95 9.57 -5.93
C ILE A 202 14.54 10.06 -6.28
N LEU A 203 14.21 11.29 -5.92
CA LEU A 203 12.97 11.95 -6.34
C LEU A 203 12.88 12.03 -7.87
N THR A 204 11.70 11.77 -8.42
CA THR A 204 11.47 11.95 -9.87
C THR A 204 11.43 13.43 -10.22
N GLU A 205 11.71 13.77 -11.49
CA GLU A 205 11.71 15.17 -11.95
C GLU A 205 10.33 15.84 -11.83
N ASP A 206 9.24 15.07 -11.91
CA ASP A 206 7.87 15.55 -11.75
C ASP A 206 7.40 15.58 -10.28
N SER A 207 8.24 15.16 -9.34
CA SER A 207 7.95 15.16 -7.91
C SER A 207 8.23 16.53 -7.30
N VAL A 208 7.48 16.90 -6.25
CA VAL A 208 7.84 18.06 -5.44
C VAL A 208 9.06 17.75 -4.55
N ASN A 209 9.96 18.73 -4.39
CA ASN A 209 11.12 18.63 -3.50
C ASN A 209 10.79 18.99 -2.03
N SER A 210 9.66 19.67 -1.82
CA SER A 210 9.18 20.05 -0.50
C SER A 210 7.66 20.13 -0.51
N THR A 211 7.01 19.69 0.57
CA THR A 211 5.58 19.84 0.78
C THR A 211 5.30 20.65 2.04
N SER A 212 4.16 21.36 2.07
CA SER A 212 3.76 22.15 3.23
C SER A 212 2.26 22.04 3.49
N LEU A 213 1.89 21.75 4.72
CA LEU A 213 0.51 21.51 5.13
C LEU A 213 0.27 21.99 6.56
N VAL A 214 -0.98 22.09 7.00
CA VAL A 214 -1.30 22.21 8.42
C VAL A 214 -1.51 20.84 9.03
N SER A 215 -1.18 20.67 10.32
CA SER A 215 -1.40 19.40 11.02
C SER A 215 -2.85 18.91 10.84
N GLY A 216 -3.07 17.64 10.52
CA GLY A 216 -4.38 17.05 10.26
C GLY A 216 -4.85 17.10 8.79
N GLU A 217 -4.12 17.79 7.92
CA GLU A 217 -4.42 17.86 6.48
C GLU A 217 -3.95 16.59 5.74
N ILE A 218 -4.60 16.29 4.62
CA ILE A 218 -4.20 15.22 3.70
C ILE A 218 -3.12 15.76 2.76
N LEU A 219 -2.02 15.04 2.65
CA LEU A 219 -0.97 15.29 1.68
C LEU A 219 -1.50 15.03 0.27
N LEU A 220 -1.69 16.11 -0.50
CA LEU A 220 -2.17 16.07 -1.88
C LEU A 220 -1.03 16.13 -2.91
N ASP A 221 0.16 16.53 -2.49
CA ASP A 221 1.33 16.62 -3.36
C ASP A 221 1.75 15.23 -3.83
N LYS A 222 2.04 15.12 -5.13
CA LYS A 222 2.56 13.88 -5.72
C LYS A 222 4.05 13.80 -5.45
N ILE A 223 4.42 12.89 -4.56
CA ILE A 223 5.82 12.62 -4.23
C ILE A 223 6.18 11.24 -4.73
N LYS A 224 7.18 11.16 -5.61
CA LYS A 224 7.55 9.95 -6.33
C LYS A 224 9.05 9.74 -6.27
N PHE A 225 9.46 8.48 -6.13
CA PHE A 225 10.85 8.08 -6.12
C PHE A 225 11.16 7.01 -7.18
N HIS A 226 12.35 7.08 -7.76
CA HIS A 226 12.95 6.03 -8.56
C HIS A 226 14.07 5.31 -7.78
N PRO A 227 14.14 3.97 -7.82
CA PRO A 227 15.35 3.25 -7.49
C PRO A 227 16.41 3.45 -8.59
N ILE A 228 17.59 3.89 -8.17
CA ILE A 228 18.71 4.24 -9.05
C ILE A 228 19.88 3.30 -8.77
N ASN A 229 20.50 2.79 -9.83
CA ASN A 229 21.66 1.91 -9.76
C ASN A 229 22.99 2.70 -9.70
N ASP A 230 24.15 2.02 -9.66
CA ASP A 230 25.47 2.67 -9.56
C ASP A 230 25.81 3.56 -10.77
N TYR A 231 25.16 3.34 -11.90
CA TYR A 231 25.32 4.16 -13.11
C TYR A 231 24.55 5.47 -13.06
N GLY A 232 23.71 5.68 -12.05
CA GLY A 232 22.77 6.78 -12.03
C GLY A 232 21.54 6.54 -12.92
N ASN A 233 21.40 5.35 -13.50
CA ASN A 233 20.27 4.98 -14.33
C ASN A 233 19.09 4.55 -13.45
N VAL A 234 17.87 4.85 -13.90
CA VAL A 234 16.65 4.30 -13.30
C VAL A 234 16.68 2.80 -13.49
N SER A 235 16.44 2.04 -12.41
CA SER A 235 16.24 0.61 -12.53
C SER A 235 14.96 0.35 -13.31
N GLU A 236 15.11 0.04 -14.60
CA GLU A 236 13.99 -0.11 -15.53
C GLU A 236 13.20 -1.40 -15.33
N MET A 237 13.68 -2.28 -14.43
CA MET A 237 13.27 -3.69 -14.28
C MET A 237 11.84 -3.91 -13.71
N MET A 238 11.01 -2.86 -13.77
CA MET A 238 9.61 -2.87 -13.37
C MET A 238 8.67 -2.27 -14.42
N LYS A 239 9.13 -1.90 -15.63
CA LYS A 239 8.24 -1.32 -16.66
C LYS A 239 7.18 -2.32 -17.15
N ILE A 240 7.46 -3.63 -17.13
CA ILE A 240 6.51 -4.66 -17.53
C ILE A 240 5.57 -5.04 -16.36
N TYR A 241 4.68 -4.13 -15.99
CA TYR A 241 3.36 -4.48 -15.43
C TYR A 241 2.34 -4.47 -16.57
N THR A 242 2.54 -5.30 -17.60
CA THR A 242 1.41 -5.58 -18.49
C THR A 242 0.40 -6.43 -17.71
N GLU A 243 -0.90 -6.15 -17.84
CA GLU A 243 -1.97 -6.85 -17.09
C GLU A 243 -1.86 -8.39 -17.17
N LYS A 244 -1.27 -8.92 -18.25
CA LYS A 244 -1.04 -10.36 -18.45
C LYS A 244 0.10 -10.93 -17.60
N SER A 245 1.10 -10.13 -17.26
CA SER A 245 2.28 -10.57 -16.49
C SER A 245 2.03 -10.67 -14.98
N ILE A 246 1.00 -9.97 -14.46
CA ILE A 246 0.68 -9.95 -13.02
C ILE A 246 0.25 -11.34 -12.52
N PHE A 247 -0.42 -12.14 -13.36
CA PHE A 247 -0.93 -13.46 -12.96
C PHE A 247 0.15 -14.48 -12.62
N PHE A 248 1.37 -14.31 -13.13
CA PHE A 248 2.48 -15.25 -12.91
C PHE A 248 3.42 -14.82 -11.79
N ARG A 249 3.23 -13.63 -11.21
CA ARG A 249 4.14 -13.09 -10.20
C ARG A 249 3.76 -13.52 -8.78
N LYS A 250 4.78 -13.75 -7.97
CA LYS A 250 4.68 -14.00 -6.54
C LYS A 250 4.66 -12.65 -5.82
N LEU A 251 3.98 -12.57 -4.68
CA LEU A 251 3.97 -11.35 -3.84
C LEU A 251 5.38 -10.86 -3.47
N LYS A 252 6.35 -11.78 -3.37
CA LYS A 252 7.75 -11.46 -3.07
C LYS A 252 8.43 -10.61 -4.16
N ASP A 253 7.88 -10.60 -5.38
CA ASP A 253 8.45 -9.92 -6.54
C ASP A 253 8.06 -8.42 -6.58
N ILE A 254 7.13 -8.00 -5.70
CA ILE A 254 6.66 -6.62 -5.60
C ILE A 254 7.51 -5.87 -4.56
N ILE A 255 7.89 -4.65 -4.89
CA ILE A 255 8.56 -3.72 -3.97
C ILE A 255 7.51 -2.99 -3.15
N PHE A 256 7.41 -3.31 -1.87
CA PHE A 256 6.59 -2.62 -0.89
C PHE A 256 7.42 -1.61 -0.13
N PHE A 257 6.80 -0.51 0.29
CA PHE A 257 7.42 0.52 1.10
C PHE A 257 6.47 1.04 2.17
N ASP A 258 7.04 1.64 3.22
CA ASP A 258 6.33 2.34 4.29
C ASP A 258 6.67 3.84 4.25
N VAL A 259 5.71 4.69 4.61
CA VAL A 259 5.88 6.14 4.67
C VAL A 259 5.81 6.62 6.11
N GLY A 260 6.86 7.32 6.56
CA GLY A 260 6.98 7.83 7.91
C GLY A 260 7.53 9.25 7.97
N VAL A 261 7.60 9.83 9.16
CA VAL A 261 8.31 11.09 9.41
C VAL A 261 9.55 10.79 10.22
N ASN A 262 10.66 11.45 9.93
CA ASN A 262 11.95 11.22 10.60
C ASN A 262 11.92 11.51 12.11
N ASP A 263 11.03 12.41 12.57
CA ASP A 263 10.85 12.75 13.99
C ASP A 263 9.46 12.32 14.48
N THR A 264 9.37 11.04 14.87
CA THR A 264 8.13 10.41 15.34
C THR A 264 7.64 10.95 16.69
N ASN A 265 8.47 11.71 17.42
CA ASN A 265 8.08 12.34 18.68
C ASN A 265 7.33 13.67 18.47
N ASN A 266 7.46 14.27 17.30
CA ASN A 266 6.85 15.56 16.98
C ASN A 266 5.83 15.49 15.83
N ALA A 267 5.82 14.41 15.04
CA ALA A 267 4.85 14.21 13.97
C ALA A 267 4.55 12.72 13.75
N ALA A 268 3.40 12.44 13.13
CA ALA A 268 2.97 11.10 12.77
C ALA A 268 2.18 11.08 11.45
N VAL A 269 2.30 9.98 10.71
CA VAL A 269 1.46 9.65 9.56
C VAL A 269 0.23 8.90 10.04
N ILE A 270 -0.95 9.27 9.53
CA ILE A 270 -2.25 8.68 9.86
C ILE A 270 -2.82 8.00 8.60
N GLY A 271 -3.25 6.74 8.76
CA GLY A 271 -3.84 5.94 7.69
C GLY A 271 -2.93 4.79 7.23
N HIS A 272 -3.07 4.41 5.96
CA HIS A 272 -2.30 3.32 5.35
C HIS A 272 -0.96 3.84 4.82
N SER A 273 0.07 3.81 5.66
CA SER A 273 1.43 4.26 5.30
C SER A 273 2.17 3.29 4.36
N VAL A 274 1.71 2.04 4.26
CA VAL A 274 2.32 1.01 3.42
C VAL A 274 1.70 1.03 2.02
N SER A 275 2.55 1.05 1.00
CA SER A 275 2.17 0.98 -0.42
C SER A 275 3.23 0.19 -1.21
N TYR A 276 3.18 0.22 -2.54
CA TYR A 276 4.09 -0.52 -3.43
C TYR A 276 4.52 0.32 -4.63
N CYS A 277 5.66 -0.04 -5.21
CA CYS A 277 6.17 0.61 -6.42
C CYS A 277 5.55 0.00 -7.67
N TYR A 278 5.20 0.84 -8.64
CA TYR A 278 4.58 0.47 -9.91
C TYR A 278 5.33 1.13 -11.06
N ASN A 279 5.62 0.38 -12.13
CA ASN A 279 6.42 0.85 -13.27
C ASN A 279 7.76 1.51 -12.87
N GLY A 280 8.45 0.95 -11.87
CA GLY A 280 9.72 1.51 -11.38
C GLY A 280 9.57 2.82 -10.60
N ILE A 281 8.34 3.21 -10.25
CA ILE A 281 8.04 4.43 -9.50
C ILE A 281 7.40 4.04 -8.16
N CYS A 282 7.95 4.57 -7.08
CA CYS A 282 7.39 4.45 -5.73
C CYS A 282 6.68 5.78 -5.40
N GLU A 283 5.35 5.83 -5.58
CA GLU A 283 4.54 7.03 -5.34
C GLU A 283 3.92 7.01 -3.93
N ILE A 284 4.22 8.02 -3.13
CA ILE A 284 3.62 8.18 -1.79
C ILE A 284 2.09 8.32 -1.94
N PRO A 285 1.28 7.47 -1.28
CA PRO A 285 -0.17 7.58 -1.35
C PRO A 285 -0.67 8.85 -0.65
N SER A 286 -1.95 9.19 -0.83
CA SER A 286 -2.58 10.28 -0.07
C SER A 286 -2.68 9.90 1.41
N LEU A 287 -1.94 10.63 2.25
CA LEU A 287 -1.78 10.34 3.68
C LEU A 287 -2.15 11.57 4.50
N LYS A 288 -2.76 11.37 5.67
CA LYS A 288 -2.98 12.46 6.63
C LYS A 288 -1.75 12.59 7.52
N ILE A 289 -1.27 13.81 7.75
CA ILE A 289 -0.09 14.07 8.59
C ILE A 289 -0.49 14.94 9.77
N VAL A 290 -0.13 14.53 10.98
CA VAL A 290 -0.34 15.30 12.23
C VAL A 290 1.00 15.58 12.90
N GLY A 291 1.14 16.74 13.55
CA GLY A 291 2.37 17.08 14.26
C GLY A 291 2.42 18.50 14.78
N ASN A 292 3.49 18.80 15.51
CA ASN A 292 3.82 20.16 15.92
C ASN A 292 4.26 20.98 14.70
N PRO A 293 4.07 22.32 14.70
CA PRO A 293 4.63 23.16 13.64
C PRO A 293 6.16 23.06 13.58
N GLY A 294 6.71 22.92 12.37
CA GLY A 294 8.14 22.71 12.20
C GLY A 294 8.54 22.22 10.82
N LYS A 295 9.84 21.98 10.65
CA LYS A 295 10.44 21.37 9.47
C LYS A 295 10.86 19.94 9.79
N TYR A 296 10.43 19.02 8.95
CA TYR A 296 10.63 17.58 9.09
C TYR A 296 11.07 16.98 7.75
N LYS A 297 11.39 15.68 7.77
CA LYS A 297 11.55 14.90 6.56
C LYS A 297 10.48 13.83 6.50
N LEU A 298 9.72 13.83 5.42
CA LEU A 298 8.86 12.70 5.07
C LEU A 298 9.73 11.65 4.38
N GLN A 299 9.70 10.43 4.91
CA GLN A 299 10.57 9.33 4.50
C GLN A 299 9.74 8.22 3.87
N LEU A 300 10.12 7.77 2.69
CA LEU A 300 9.69 6.51 2.10
C LEU A 300 10.77 5.47 2.35
N ARG A 301 10.45 4.34 2.98
CA ARG A 301 11.39 3.25 3.29
C ARG A 301 10.94 1.96 2.63
N LEU A 302 11.80 1.33 1.82
CA LEU A 302 11.48 0.02 1.27
C LEU A 302 11.38 -1.04 2.37
N ILE A 303 10.31 -1.86 2.31
CA ILE A 303 10.07 -3.01 3.18
C ILE A 303 10.55 -4.29 2.47
N THR A 304 10.25 -4.40 1.18
CA THR A 304 10.70 -5.49 0.31
C THR A 304 11.43 -4.92 -0.89
N TYR A 305 12.24 -5.74 -1.56
CA TYR A 305 13.11 -5.31 -2.66
C TYR A 305 12.74 -5.97 -4.00
N GLY A 306 11.68 -6.79 -4.02
CA GLY A 306 11.30 -7.54 -5.21
C GLY A 306 12.40 -8.52 -5.59
N TYR A 307 12.88 -8.42 -6.84
CA TYR A 307 14.03 -9.18 -7.34
C TYR A 307 15.38 -8.56 -7.02
N HIS A 308 15.39 -7.31 -6.53
CA HIS A 308 16.63 -6.66 -6.15
C HIS A 308 17.16 -7.24 -4.85
N ILE A 309 18.47 -7.24 -4.72
CA ILE A 309 19.14 -7.52 -3.45
C ILE A 309 18.94 -6.31 -2.55
N ASN A 310 18.85 -6.54 -1.25
CA ASN A 310 18.72 -5.47 -0.27
C ASN A 310 19.92 -4.51 -0.36
N PHE A 311 19.65 -3.21 -0.28
CA PHE A 311 20.66 -2.15 -0.32
C PHE A 311 20.45 -1.14 0.81
N GLU A 312 21.53 -0.49 1.25
CA GLU A 312 21.56 0.33 2.46
C GLU A 312 20.74 1.63 2.33
N ASN A 313 20.86 2.36 1.21
CA ASN A 313 20.15 3.64 1.04
C ASN A 313 18.73 3.44 0.48
N ASN A 314 17.96 2.55 1.10
CA ASN A 314 16.58 2.23 0.73
C ASN A 314 15.55 3.26 1.26
N ILE A 315 16.00 4.45 1.65
CA ILE A 315 15.17 5.54 2.17
C ILE A 315 15.22 6.72 1.21
N GLY A 316 14.05 7.12 0.70
CA GLY A 316 13.84 8.36 -0.03
C GLY A 316 13.29 9.43 0.92
N GLU A 317 13.77 10.67 0.81
CA GLU A 317 13.36 11.76 1.70
C GLU A 317 12.89 12.99 0.91
N VAL A 318 11.86 13.68 1.44
CA VAL A 318 11.38 14.98 0.96
C VAL A 318 11.15 15.93 2.14
N GLU A 319 11.40 17.23 1.96
CA GLU A 319 11.16 18.21 3.03
C GLU A 319 9.64 18.33 3.31
N LEU A 320 9.27 18.24 4.58
CA LEU A 320 7.89 18.38 5.06
C LEU A 320 7.81 19.56 6.02
N ILE A 321 6.95 20.53 5.72
CA ILE A 321 6.74 21.72 6.56
C ILE A 321 5.32 21.66 7.15
N ILE A 322 5.22 21.49 8.47
CA ILE A 322 3.95 21.60 9.19
C ILE A 322 3.80 23.05 9.64
N LYS A 323 2.79 23.74 9.11
CA LYS A 323 2.50 25.15 9.41
C LYS A 323 1.72 25.29 10.72
N GLU A 324 1.81 26.47 11.33
CA GLU A 324 0.97 26.83 12.47
C GLU A 324 -0.51 26.85 12.09
N CYS A 325 -1.37 26.36 13.01
CA CYS A 325 -2.81 26.37 12.82
C CYS A 325 -3.39 27.77 13.05
N ASN A 326 -4.15 28.29 12.09
CA ASN A 326 -4.89 29.54 12.29
C ASN A 326 -6.14 29.29 13.15
N THR A 327 -5.98 29.42 14.47
CA THR A 327 -7.03 29.20 15.48
C THR A 327 -8.21 30.17 15.39
N SER A 328 -8.12 31.24 14.61
CA SER A 328 -9.27 32.13 14.37
C SER A 328 -10.31 31.51 13.43
N ARG A 329 -9.89 30.58 12.57
CA ARG A 329 -10.74 29.91 11.58
C ARG A 329 -10.90 28.41 11.83
N TYR A 330 -9.90 27.77 12.41
CA TYR A 330 -9.84 26.32 12.58
C TYR A 330 -9.81 25.90 14.04
N THR A 331 -10.28 24.69 14.31
CA THR A 331 -10.16 24.05 15.62
C THR A 331 -8.85 23.27 15.70
N TYR A 332 -8.18 23.32 16.87
CA TYR A 332 -6.89 22.67 17.10
C TYR A 332 -6.96 21.66 18.26
N LYS A 333 -7.25 20.39 17.96
CA LYS A 333 -7.48 19.31 18.94
C LYS A 333 -6.94 17.96 18.46
N ASP A 334 -6.57 17.08 19.39
CA ASP A 334 -6.16 15.71 19.07
C ASP A 334 -7.41 14.85 18.82
N ILE A 335 -7.81 14.76 17.55
CA ILE A 335 -8.97 13.96 17.11
C ILE A 335 -8.56 12.55 16.68
N GLU A 336 -7.27 12.32 16.44
CA GLU A 336 -6.75 11.04 15.94
C GLU A 336 -6.26 10.13 17.09
N ASN A 337 -6.22 10.65 18.32
CA ASN A 337 -5.73 9.98 19.53
C ASN A 337 -4.27 9.52 19.40
N LYS A 338 -3.43 10.39 18.84
CA LYS A 338 -2.00 10.11 18.60
C LYS A 338 -1.05 10.97 19.43
N GLY A 339 -1.60 11.84 20.29
CA GLY A 339 -0.81 12.80 21.07
C GLY A 339 -0.51 14.10 20.32
N PHE A 340 -0.96 14.22 19.06
CA PHE A 340 -0.77 15.41 18.23
C PHE A 340 -2.11 16.04 17.87
N LYS A 341 -2.18 17.37 17.93
CA LYS A 341 -3.40 18.11 17.59
C LYS A 341 -3.51 18.31 16.08
N SER A 342 -4.69 18.07 15.54
CA SER A 342 -5.08 18.38 14.16
C SER A 342 -5.72 19.77 14.09
N CYS A 343 -5.41 20.50 13.02
CA CYS A 343 -6.02 21.74 12.59
C CYS A 343 -7.08 21.41 11.54
N TYR A 344 -8.36 21.58 11.86
CA TYR A 344 -9.45 21.23 10.95
C TYR A 344 -10.59 22.23 11.03
N GLU A 345 -11.35 22.30 9.95
CA GLU A 345 -12.64 22.99 9.94
C GLU A 345 -13.70 22.03 10.48
N PRO A 346 -14.47 22.41 11.52
CA PRO A 346 -15.52 21.56 12.07
C PRO A 346 -16.55 21.16 11.02
N ILE A 347 -16.82 19.86 10.89
CA ILE A 347 -17.85 19.33 9.99
C ILE A 347 -18.93 18.64 10.82
N CYS A 348 -20.19 19.05 10.62
CA CYS A 348 -21.35 18.43 11.24
C CYS A 348 -22.14 17.67 10.17
N SER A 349 -22.26 16.34 10.35
CA SER A 349 -23.03 15.44 9.49
C SER A 349 -23.92 14.54 10.37
N PRO A 350 -25.25 14.80 10.45
CA PRO A 350 -26.00 15.79 9.68
C PRO A 350 -25.68 17.25 10.08
N PRO A 351 -25.99 18.25 9.22
CA PRO A 351 -25.77 19.65 9.55
C PRO A 351 -26.58 20.08 10.78
N CYS A 352 -26.07 21.06 11.51
CA CYS A 352 -26.77 21.68 12.64
C CYS A 352 -28.16 22.17 12.24
N VAL A 353 -29.18 21.83 13.01
CA VAL A 353 -30.55 22.28 12.72
C VAL A 353 -30.86 23.62 13.40
N ASN A 354 -31.96 24.25 13.00
CA ASN A 354 -32.48 25.49 13.61
C ASN A 354 -31.49 26.68 13.60
N GLY A 355 -30.49 26.68 12.71
CA GLY A 355 -29.50 27.75 12.60
C GLY A 355 -28.30 27.63 13.53
N GLY A 356 -28.08 26.47 14.16
CA GLY A 356 -26.89 26.23 14.98
C GLY A 356 -25.59 26.33 14.15
N LYS A 357 -24.50 26.75 14.79
CA LYS A 357 -23.17 26.83 14.16
C LYS A 357 -22.33 25.62 14.54
N CYS A 358 -21.69 24.96 13.57
CA CYS A 358 -20.81 23.83 13.87
C CYS A 358 -19.51 24.36 14.51
N ILE A 359 -19.24 23.99 15.76
CA ILE A 359 -18.05 24.45 16.52
C ILE A 359 -17.04 23.32 16.72
N ASP A 360 -17.47 22.07 16.57
CA ASP A 360 -16.61 20.88 16.54
C ASP A 360 -17.27 19.81 15.67
N ASN A 361 -16.56 18.73 15.34
CA ASN A 361 -17.12 17.65 14.55
C ASN A 361 -18.37 17.07 15.22
N ASN A 362 -19.52 17.21 14.56
CA ASN A 362 -20.84 16.84 15.06
C ASN A 362 -21.24 17.50 16.40
N VAL A 363 -20.69 18.68 16.70
CA VAL A 363 -21.08 19.49 17.86
C VAL A 363 -21.45 20.90 17.40
N CYS A 364 -22.70 21.25 17.63
CA CYS A 364 -23.27 22.53 17.29
C CYS A 364 -23.36 23.45 18.51
N ASP A 365 -23.08 24.73 18.29
CA ASP A 365 -23.38 25.80 19.23
C ASP A 365 -24.85 26.19 19.09
N CYS A 366 -25.60 25.92 20.15
CA CYS A 366 -27.01 26.26 20.29
C CYS A 366 -27.25 27.38 21.32
N SER A 367 -26.20 28.04 21.80
CA SER A 367 -26.29 28.99 22.92
C SER A 367 -27.18 30.21 22.62
N GLU A 368 -27.23 30.63 21.34
CA GLU A 368 -28.08 31.71 20.86
C GLU A 368 -29.51 31.25 20.52
N LEU A 369 -29.82 29.96 20.66
CA LEU A 369 -31.05 29.34 20.21
C LEU A 369 -31.90 28.79 21.37
N PRO A 370 -33.23 28.70 21.22
CA PRO A 370 -34.12 28.04 22.18
C PRO A 370 -34.06 26.50 22.09
N TYR A 371 -32.96 25.96 21.54
CA TYR A 371 -32.72 24.54 21.33
C TYR A 371 -31.42 24.13 22.02
N LYS A 372 -31.28 22.83 22.29
CA LYS A 372 -30.11 22.19 22.89
C LYS A 372 -29.82 20.85 22.17
N GLY A 373 -28.88 20.09 22.70
CA GLY A 373 -28.42 18.82 22.13
C GLY A 373 -27.27 19.03 21.16
N ALA A 374 -26.54 17.97 20.81
CA ALA A 374 -25.34 18.04 19.98
C ALA A 374 -25.59 18.68 18.60
N LEU A 375 -26.83 18.60 18.10
CA LEU A 375 -27.23 19.11 16.79
C LEU A 375 -28.24 20.27 16.85
N CYS A 376 -28.53 20.82 18.04
CA CYS A 376 -29.57 21.84 18.25
C CYS A 376 -31.00 21.38 17.89
N ASN A 377 -31.28 20.08 18.00
CA ASN A 377 -32.54 19.45 17.65
C ASN A 377 -33.46 19.17 18.86
N GLU A 378 -32.98 19.39 20.08
CA GLU A 378 -33.77 19.18 21.30
C GLU A 378 -34.33 20.50 21.81
N TYR A 379 -35.58 20.52 22.26
CA TYR A 379 -36.12 21.68 22.98
C TYR A 379 -35.63 21.71 24.42
N TYR A 380 -35.49 22.92 24.99
CA TYR A 380 -35.34 23.04 26.44
C TYR A 380 -36.56 22.44 27.13
N LYS A 381 -36.32 21.54 28.08
CA LYS A 381 -37.38 21.04 28.95
C LYS A 381 -37.89 22.22 29.76
N LEU A 382 -39.11 22.67 29.49
CA LEU A 382 -39.74 23.75 30.24
C LEU A 382 -39.86 23.31 31.70
N LYS A 383 -39.31 24.12 32.61
CA LYS A 383 -39.47 23.86 34.04
C LYS A 383 -40.94 24.08 34.38
N ARG A 384 -41.63 22.98 34.72
CA ARG A 384 -43.04 22.99 35.12
C ARG A 384 -43.24 24.02 36.25
N ILE A 385 -44.03 25.06 35.97
CA ILE A 385 -44.33 26.12 36.95
C ILE A 385 -45.39 25.57 37.90
N THR A 386 -44.93 25.04 39.03
CA THR A 386 -45.80 24.40 40.04
C THR A 386 -46.91 25.32 40.57
N ILE A 387 -46.75 26.63 40.46
CA ILE A 387 -47.78 27.63 40.80
C ILE A 387 -48.97 27.54 39.84
N ILE A 388 -48.71 27.47 38.52
CA ILE A 388 -49.79 27.33 37.52
C ILE A 388 -50.51 26.01 37.75
N ASP A 389 -49.78 24.93 38.05
CA ASP A 389 -50.43 23.65 38.37
C ASP A 389 -51.34 23.73 39.58
N ARG A 390 -50.91 24.44 40.62
CA ARG A 390 -51.75 24.67 41.80
C ARG A 390 -52.97 25.51 41.46
N ILE A 391 -52.81 26.57 40.67
CA ILE A 391 -53.92 27.43 40.24
C ILE A 391 -54.93 26.63 39.42
N VAL A 392 -54.49 25.88 38.40
CA VAL A 392 -55.37 25.06 37.56
C VAL A 392 -56.09 23.99 38.38
N LYS A 393 -55.40 23.34 39.32
CA LYS A 393 -56.03 22.38 40.26
C LYS A 393 -57.10 23.07 41.13
N ILE A 394 -56.81 24.24 41.69
CA ILE A 394 -57.76 25.00 42.51
C ILE A 394 -58.99 25.38 41.67
N ILE A 395 -58.80 25.89 40.45
CA ILE A 395 -59.90 26.24 39.54
C ILE A 395 -60.73 25.00 39.22
N ALA A 396 -60.10 23.87 38.90
CA ALA A 396 -60.81 22.62 38.63
C ALA A 396 -61.64 22.16 39.84
N PHE A 397 -61.11 22.26 41.06
CA PHE A 397 -61.87 21.95 42.28
C PHE A 397 -63.06 22.90 42.49
N ILE A 398 -62.89 24.20 42.23
CA ILE A 398 -63.98 25.18 42.33
C ILE A 398 -65.07 24.85 41.30
N LEU A 399 -64.69 24.57 40.06
CA LEU A 399 -65.64 24.20 39.00
C LEU A 399 -66.36 22.89 39.32
N LEU A 400 -65.66 21.89 39.87
CA LEU A 400 -66.25 20.65 40.35
C LEU A 400 -67.29 20.92 41.44
N PHE A 401 -66.93 21.76 42.43
CA PHE A 401 -67.82 22.11 43.54
C PHE A 401 -69.07 22.86 43.05
N ILE A 402 -68.90 23.83 42.16
CA ILE A 402 -70.00 24.55 41.51
C ILE A 402 -70.88 23.56 40.73
N SER A 403 -70.28 22.65 39.96
CA SER A 403 -71.02 21.63 39.19
C SER A 403 -71.85 20.72 40.09
N VAL A 404 -71.28 20.25 41.20
CA VAL A 404 -71.99 19.44 42.20
C VAL A 404 -73.12 20.22 42.85
N THR A 405 -72.89 21.49 43.17
CA THR A 405 -73.92 22.37 43.73
C THR A 405 -75.07 22.56 42.75
N PHE A 406 -74.79 22.80 41.46
CA PHE A 406 -75.81 22.86 40.42
C PHE A 406 -76.57 21.54 40.28
N MET A 407 -75.89 20.40 40.30
CA MET A 407 -76.55 19.08 40.28
C MET A 407 -77.51 18.92 41.47
N ALA A 408 -77.09 19.29 42.68
CA ALA A 408 -77.93 19.23 43.88
C ALA A 408 -79.15 20.18 43.76
N LEU A 409 -78.95 21.41 43.29
CA LEU A 409 -80.03 22.38 43.06
C LEU A 409 -81.03 21.85 42.02
N ILE A 410 -80.56 21.32 40.89
CA ILE A 410 -81.44 20.70 39.87
C ILE A 410 -82.28 19.57 40.46
N ILE A 411 -81.69 18.73 41.33
CA ILE A 411 -82.41 17.65 42.01
C ILE A 411 -83.45 18.19 43.00
N ILE A 412 -83.11 19.19 43.80
CA ILE A 412 -84.01 19.81 44.79
C ILE A 412 -85.19 20.51 44.08
N TYR A 413 -84.90 21.26 43.02
CA TYR A 413 -85.88 22.04 42.25
C TYR A 413 -86.51 21.26 41.09
N ARG A 414 -86.33 19.94 41.00
CA ARG A 414 -86.82 19.09 39.90
C ARG A 414 -88.32 19.18 39.62
N ASN A 415 -89.10 19.67 40.59
CA ASN A 415 -90.55 19.82 40.47
C ASN A 415 -90.98 21.17 39.90
N CYS A 416 -90.06 22.12 39.70
CA CYS A 416 -90.33 23.41 39.07
C CYS A 416 -90.66 23.20 37.58
N PRO A 417 -91.76 23.77 37.06
CA PRO A 417 -92.22 23.52 35.70
C PRO A 417 -91.19 23.90 34.62
N GLU A 418 -90.34 24.90 34.88
CA GLU A 418 -89.26 25.35 34.00
C GLU A 418 -88.16 24.28 33.84
N ILE A 419 -87.87 23.51 34.88
CA ILE A 419 -86.82 22.48 34.87
C ILE A 419 -87.33 21.16 34.26
N LYS A 420 -88.64 20.88 34.37
CA LYS A 420 -89.28 19.68 33.79
C LYS A 420 -89.25 19.63 32.26
N ALA A 421 -89.08 20.77 31.58
CA ALA A 421 -89.04 20.84 30.12
C ALA A 421 -87.74 20.29 29.52
N VAL A 422 -86.65 20.19 30.30
CA VAL A 422 -85.35 19.72 29.83
C VAL A 422 -85.12 18.29 30.31
N HIS A 423 -84.54 17.43 29.46
CA HIS A 423 -84.16 16.06 29.83
C HIS A 423 -83.02 16.07 30.88
N ILE A 424 -83.38 16.19 32.16
CA ILE A 424 -82.48 16.34 33.32
C ILE A 424 -81.32 15.31 33.32
N LEU A 425 -81.59 14.07 32.90
CA LEU A 425 -80.58 13.01 32.84
C LEU A 425 -79.44 13.31 31.84
N MET A 426 -79.74 13.96 30.72
CA MET A 426 -78.73 14.26 29.69
C MET A 426 -77.80 15.40 30.13
N MET A 427 -78.34 16.38 30.86
CA MET A 427 -77.58 17.52 31.36
C MET A 427 -76.61 17.12 32.48
N VAL A 428 -77.06 16.25 33.40
CA VAL A 428 -76.21 15.69 34.46
C VAL A 428 -75.08 14.83 33.88
N TYR A 429 -75.39 14.00 32.87
CA TYR A 429 -74.38 13.19 32.19
C TYR A 429 -73.31 14.06 31.52
N TRP A 430 -73.69 15.11 30.80
CA TRP A 430 -72.76 15.99 30.09
C TRP A 430 -71.85 16.78 31.03
N ILE A 431 -72.37 17.22 32.18
CA ILE A 431 -71.57 17.87 33.23
C ILE A 431 -70.56 16.88 33.83
N LEU A 432 -70.95 15.63 34.06
CA LEU A 432 -70.04 14.62 34.64
C LEU A 432 -68.93 14.22 33.67
N THR A 433 -69.24 13.96 32.40
CA THR A 433 -68.24 13.54 31.42
C THR A 433 -67.22 14.64 31.13
N ASN A 434 -67.66 15.88 30.91
CA ASN A 434 -66.74 16.98 30.61
C ASN A 434 -65.80 17.32 31.78
N ASN A 435 -66.27 17.22 33.03
CA ASN A 435 -65.41 17.52 34.19
C ASN A 435 -64.36 16.41 34.44
N ILE A 436 -64.69 15.15 34.15
CA ILE A 436 -63.77 14.01 34.37
C ILE A 436 -62.64 14.03 33.34
N ASP A 437 -62.95 14.29 32.06
CA ASP A 437 -61.94 14.32 30.99
C ASP A 437 -60.91 15.44 31.22
N ILE A 438 -61.35 16.63 31.65
CA ILE A 438 -60.46 17.77 31.96
C ILE A 438 -59.48 17.44 33.10
N ILE A 439 -59.95 16.75 34.14
CA ILE A 439 -59.11 16.38 35.29
C ILE A 439 -58.14 15.26 34.91
N TYR A 440 -58.60 14.27 34.14
CA TYR A 440 -57.80 13.12 33.73
C TYR A 440 -56.63 13.51 32.84
N ASP A 441 -56.86 14.30 31.79
CA ASP A 441 -55.80 14.76 30.89
C ASP A 441 -54.74 15.61 31.62
N TYR A 442 -55.17 16.41 32.60
CA TYR A 442 -54.27 17.25 33.37
C TYR A 442 -53.43 16.48 34.42
N THR A 443 -53.98 15.40 34.98
CA THR A 443 -53.33 14.63 36.05
C THR A 443 -52.47 13.47 35.54
N ASN A 444 -52.82 12.88 34.39
CA ASN A 444 -52.11 11.74 33.82
C ASN A 444 -51.03 12.11 32.79
N SER A 445 -50.92 13.38 32.42
CA SER A 445 -49.79 13.83 31.63
C SER A 445 -48.48 13.65 32.42
N LYS A 446 -47.61 12.79 31.90
CA LYS A 446 -46.26 12.52 32.42
C LYS A 446 -45.54 13.85 32.73
N ASN A 447 -44.65 13.83 33.72
CA ASN A 447 -43.90 14.99 34.24
C ASN A 447 -43.05 15.78 33.22
N GLU A 448 -43.13 15.45 31.93
CA GLU A 448 -42.27 15.99 30.88
C GLU A 448 -43.11 16.31 29.64
N TYR A 449 -43.29 17.60 29.36
CA TYR A 449 -43.82 18.07 28.07
C TYR A 449 -42.64 18.51 27.22
N SER A 450 -42.49 17.97 26.01
CA SER A 450 -41.49 18.43 25.03
C SER A 450 -42.00 19.58 24.16
N ILE A 451 -43.32 19.77 24.04
CA ILE A 451 -43.93 20.81 23.22
C ILE A 451 -45.23 21.28 23.91
N CYS A 452 -45.45 22.61 24.01
CA CYS A 452 -46.79 23.16 24.22
C CYS A 452 -47.57 23.04 22.89
N SER A 453 -47.92 21.81 22.50
CA SER A 453 -48.93 21.65 21.46
C SER A 453 -50.25 21.95 22.14
N TYR A 454 -50.73 23.19 22.03
CA TYR A 454 -52.15 23.44 22.22
C TYR A 454 -52.84 22.55 21.18
N HIS A 455 -53.39 21.43 21.63
CA HIS A 455 -54.38 20.72 20.85
C HIS A 455 -55.52 21.73 20.68
N THR A 456 -55.52 22.45 19.56
CA THR A 456 -56.73 23.06 19.04
C THR A 456 -57.62 21.88 18.67
N SER A 457 -58.36 21.39 19.66
CA SER A 457 -59.49 20.52 19.41
C SER A 457 -60.36 21.26 18.41
N ASN A 458 -60.44 20.72 17.19
CA ASN A 458 -61.40 21.13 16.19
C ASN A 458 -62.79 20.92 16.77
N ALA A 459 -63.29 21.94 17.46
CA ALA A 459 -64.67 22.07 17.90
C ALA A 459 -65.38 23.00 16.92
N LEU A 460 -65.57 22.49 15.71
CA LEU A 460 -66.62 22.94 14.79
C LEU A 460 -67.44 21.69 14.53
N TRP A 461 -68.47 21.46 15.36
CA TRP A 461 -69.79 20.89 15.07
C TRP A 461 -70.65 21.00 16.33
#